data_AF-A0A853GCI6-F1
#
_entry.id   AF-A0A853GCI6-F1
#
_cell.length_a   1.000
_cell.length_b   1.000
_cell.length_c   1.000
_cell.angle_alpha   90.00
_cell.angle_beta   90.00
_cell.angle_gamma   90.00
#
_symmetry.space_group_name_H-M   'P 1'
#
loop_
_entity.id
_entity.type
_entity.pdbx_description
1 polymer ?
#
loop_
_entity_poly.entity_id
_entity_poly.type
_entity_poly.pdbx_seq_one_letter_code
_entity_poly.pdbx_strand_id
1 'polypeptide(L)'
;MKIKLITFIIVLFLTPVHAGLWEKITTIGAKIVTPTSEYLIETSGWNIRVYEWIPTDNPNTRCLFAAGSQKGGVACYSIND
;
A
#
# COMPACT_ATOMS: atom_id res chain seq x y z
N MET A 1 -27.58 37.00 3.76
CA MET A 1 -26.60 36.19 4.53
C MET A 1 -27.00 34.73 4.70
N LYS A 2 -28.28 34.38 4.96
CA LYS A 2 -28.71 32.98 5.19
C LYS A 2 -28.41 32.00 4.04
N ILE A 3 -28.60 32.41 2.79
CA ILE A 3 -28.32 31.56 1.61
C ILE A 3 -26.82 31.25 1.49
N LYS A 4 -25.94 32.25 1.67
CA LYS A 4 -24.48 32.06 1.60
C LYS A 4 -23.95 31.10 2.69
N LEU A 5 -24.57 31.10 3.87
CA LEU A 5 -24.22 30.18 4.96
C LEU A 5 -24.62 28.73 4.62
N ILE A 6 -25.78 28.54 4.01
CA ILE A 6 -26.28 27.21 3.59
C ILE A 6 -25.39 26.65 2.47
N THR A 7 -25.02 27.49 1.49
CA THR A 7 -24.11 27.07 0.41
C THR A 7 -22.72 26.67 0.93
N PHE A 8 -22.21 27.38 1.94
CA PHE A 8 -20.93 27.06 2.57
C PHE A 8 -20.95 25.70 3.31
N ILE A 9 -22.05 25.38 3.98
CA ILE A 9 -22.23 24.10 4.68
C ILE A 9 -22.29 22.93 3.67
N ILE A 10 -23.01 23.09 2.55
CA ILE A 10 -23.14 22.04 1.53
C ILE A 10 -21.79 21.71 0.87
N VAL A 11 -20.96 22.72 0.63
CA VAL A 11 -19.62 22.53 0.04
C VAL A 11 -18.67 21.78 0.98
N LEU A 12 -18.84 21.93 2.31
CA LEU A 12 -18.01 21.24 3.30
C LEU A 12 -18.24 19.72 3.34
N PHE A 13 -19.43 19.24 2.96
CA PHE A 13 -19.75 17.80 2.93
C PHE A 13 -19.33 17.09 1.64
N LEU A 14 -18.89 17.83 0.62
CA LEU A 14 -18.47 17.28 -0.67
C LEU A 14 -16.97 16.95 -0.73
N THR A 15 -16.21 17.16 0.34
CA THR A 15 -14.79 16.79 0.35
C THR A 15 -14.65 15.26 0.33
N PRO A 16 -13.90 14.69 -0.64
CA PRO A 16 -13.77 13.25 -0.76
C PRO A 16 -12.91 12.69 0.38
N VAL A 17 -13.57 12.12 1.41
CA VAL A 17 -12.97 11.22 2.42
C VAL A 17 -12.57 9.86 1.78
N HIS A 18 -12.21 9.84 0.50
CA HIS A 18 -12.26 8.63 -0.32
C HIS A 18 -10.91 7.97 -0.62
N ALA A 19 -9.78 8.53 -0.16
CA ALA A 19 -8.48 7.91 -0.41
C ALA A 19 -8.32 6.56 0.33
N GLY A 20 -8.62 6.52 1.64
CA GLY A 20 -8.45 5.30 2.46
C GLY A 20 -9.59 4.27 2.37
N LEU A 21 -10.75 4.65 1.82
CA LEU A 21 -11.86 3.72 1.61
C LEU A 21 -11.66 2.86 0.36
N TRP A 22 -11.05 3.42 -0.69
CA TRP A 22 -10.83 2.72 -1.96
C TRP A 22 -9.85 1.56 -1.78
N GLU A 23 -8.77 1.78 -1.04
CA GLU A 23 -7.78 0.76 -0.69
C GLU A 23 -8.41 -0.44 0.03
N LYS A 24 -9.36 -0.17 0.95
CA LYS A 24 -10.12 -1.21 1.65
C LYS A 24 -11.07 -1.95 0.72
N ILE A 25 -11.78 -1.27 -0.18
CA ILE A 25 -12.68 -1.91 -1.14
C ILE A 25 -11.90 -2.82 -2.11
N THR A 26 -10.72 -2.42 -2.56
CA THR A 26 -9.90 -3.24 -3.46
C THR A 26 -9.27 -4.47 -2.82
N THR A 27 -9.19 -4.49 -1.49
CA THR A 27 -8.54 -5.57 -0.74
C THR A 27 -9.54 -6.44 0.01
N ILE A 28 -10.83 -6.10 -0.02
CA ILE A 28 -11.91 -6.95 0.52
C ILE A 28 -11.95 -8.25 -0.29
N GLY A 29 -11.66 -9.37 0.39
CA GLY A 29 -11.62 -10.71 -0.21
C GLY A 29 -10.24 -11.17 -0.67
N ALA A 30 -9.23 -10.30 -0.64
CA ALA A 30 -7.85 -10.73 -0.84
C ALA A 30 -7.41 -11.59 0.36
N LYS A 31 -6.90 -12.78 0.08
CA LYS A 31 -6.28 -13.61 1.12
C LYS A 31 -5.00 -12.93 1.57
N ILE A 32 -4.95 -12.54 2.85
CA ILE A 32 -3.72 -11.98 3.45
C ILE A 32 -2.69 -13.11 3.47
N VAL A 33 -1.67 -13.00 2.63
CA VAL A 33 -0.51 -13.89 2.65
C VAL A 33 0.55 -13.20 3.49
N THR A 34 0.90 -13.82 4.62
CA THR A 34 2.00 -13.33 5.45
C THR A 34 3.31 -13.46 4.68
N PRO A 35 4.12 -12.39 4.58
CA PRO A 35 5.44 -12.45 3.96
C PRO A 35 6.30 -13.49 4.69
N THR A 36 7.22 -14.12 3.97
CA THR A 36 8.21 -15.05 4.55
C THR A 36 9.18 -14.32 5.46
N SER A 37 9.44 -13.03 5.20
CA SER A 37 10.20 -12.15 6.09
C SER A 37 9.73 -10.71 5.91
N GLU A 38 9.56 -10.02 7.04
CA GLU A 38 9.29 -8.58 7.11
C GLU A 38 10.39 -7.95 7.98
N TYR A 39 11.11 -6.98 7.43
CA TYR A 39 12.17 -6.28 8.15
C TYR A 39 12.26 -4.83 7.71
N LEU A 40 12.81 -3.99 8.58
CA LEU A 40 13.16 -2.61 8.29
C LEU A 40 14.60 -2.56 7.81
N ILE A 41 14.83 -1.83 6.72
CA ILE A 41 16.19 -1.49 6.27
C ILE A 41 16.39 0.01 6.45
N GLU A 42 17.46 0.36 7.17
CA GLU A 42 17.92 1.74 7.34
C GLU A 42 18.57 2.20 6.02
N THR A 43 17.80 2.95 5.23
CA THR A 43 18.28 3.55 3.99
C THR A 43 18.43 5.04 4.18
N SER A 44 19.51 5.46 4.85
CA SER A 44 19.90 6.88 5.01
C SER A 44 18.75 7.78 5.53
N GLY A 45 18.06 7.35 6.59
CA GLY A 45 16.98 8.13 7.22
C GLY A 45 15.57 7.92 6.64
N TRP A 46 15.40 6.99 5.69
CA TRP A 46 14.07 6.60 5.18
C TRP A 46 13.61 5.31 5.87
N ASN A 47 12.41 5.35 6.47
CA ASN A 47 11.79 4.17 7.06
C ASN A 47 11.12 3.35 5.95
N ILE A 48 11.85 2.38 5.41
CA ILE A 48 11.38 1.48 4.35
C ILE A 48 10.94 0.16 4.96
N ARG A 49 9.71 -0.25 4.64
CA ARG A 49 9.17 -1.57 4.92
C ARG A 49 9.43 -2.50 3.75
N VAL A 50 10.00 -3.65 4.05
CA VAL A 50 10.27 -4.70 3.07
C VAL A 50 9.43 -5.93 3.36
N TYR A 51 8.79 -6.44 2.32
CA TYR A 51 8.05 -7.69 2.33
C TYR A 51 8.71 -8.63 1.33
N GLU A 52 9.19 -9.77 1.80
CA GLU A 52 9.74 -10.83 0.93
C GLU A 52 8.84 -12.06 0.95
N TRP A 53 8.62 -12.65 -0.22
CA TRP A 53 7.85 -13.88 -0.34
C TRP A 53 8.31 -14.73 -1.54
N ILE A 54 7.99 -16.01 -1.48
CA ILE A 54 8.12 -16.95 -2.60
C ILE A 54 6.69 -17.27 -3.08
N PRO A 55 6.34 -17.00 -4.35
CA PRO A 55 5.00 -17.31 -4.87
C PRO A 55 4.72 -18.82 -4.84
N THR A 56 3.51 -19.20 -4.42
CA THR A 56 3.11 -20.62 -4.35
C THR A 56 3.08 -21.29 -5.72
N ASP A 57 2.78 -20.52 -6.76
CA ASP A 57 2.71 -20.93 -8.17
C ASP A 57 4.10 -21.01 -8.84
N ASN A 58 5.12 -20.36 -8.28
CA ASN A 58 6.48 -20.42 -8.79
C ASN A 58 7.53 -20.41 -7.66
N PRO A 59 7.89 -21.59 -7.12
CA PRO A 59 8.80 -21.69 -5.98
C PRO A 59 10.27 -21.35 -6.31
N ASN A 60 10.62 -21.20 -7.60
CA ASN A 60 11.97 -20.84 -8.03
C ASN A 60 12.20 -19.31 -8.10
N THR A 61 11.18 -18.53 -7.78
CA THR A 61 11.24 -17.06 -7.80
C THR A 61 11.08 -16.51 -6.39
N ARG A 62 11.94 -15.56 -5.99
CA ARG A 62 11.73 -14.75 -4.78
C ARG A 62 11.32 -13.34 -5.19
N CYS A 63 10.25 -12.86 -4.60
CA CYS A 63 9.77 -11.50 -4.79
C CYS A 63 10.01 -10.66 -3.53
N LEU A 64 10.28 -9.38 -3.79
CA LEU A 64 10.60 -8.32 -2.85
C LEU A 64 9.65 -7.17 -3.16
N PHE A 65 8.95 -6.67 -2.15
CA PHE A 65 8.27 -5.38 -2.20
C PHE A 65 8.92 -4.45 -1.18
N ALA A 66 9.35 -3.28 -1.63
CA ALA A 66 9.92 -2.26 -0.77
C ALA A 66 9.09 -0.97 -0.91
N ALA A 67 8.63 -0.44 0.23
CA ALA A 67 7.90 0.81 0.28
C ALA A 67 8.28 1.61 1.53
N GLY A 68 8.58 2.90 1.33
CA GLY A 68 8.79 3.86 2.41
C GLY A 68 7.73 4.95 2.38
N SER A 69 8.13 6.19 2.68
CA SER A 69 7.25 7.38 2.58
C SER A 69 6.87 7.75 1.14
N GLN A 70 7.52 7.16 0.14
CA GLN A 70 7.23 7.33 -1.29
C GLN A 70 6.71 6.03 -1.93
N LYS A 71 6.26 6.13 -3.18
CA LYS A 71 5.71 5.00 -3.97
C LYS A 71 6.71 3.83 -3.98
N GLY A 72 6.26 2.69 -3.47
CA GLY A 72 7.05 1.45 -3.45
C GLY A 72 7.09 0.73 -4.79
N GLY A 73 7.90 -0.32 -4.86
CA GLY A 73 8.09 -1.15 -6.05
C GLY A 73 8.22 -2.63 -5.71
N VAL A 74 7.85 -3.47 -6.67
CA VAL A 74 8.03 -4.94 -6.61
C VAL A 74 9.14 -5.35 -7.56
N ALA A 75 10.05 -6.18 -7.08
CA ALA A 75 11.06 -6.85 -7.89
C ALA A 75 11.05 -8.35 -7.58
N CYS A 76 11.23 -9.19 -8.60
CA CYS A 76 11.33 -10.62 -8.44
C CYS A 76 12.60 -11.13 -9.12
N TYR A 77 13.29 -12.08 -8.50
CA TYR A 77 14.54 -12.66 -8.97
C TYR A 77 14.54 -14.18 -8.84
N SER A 78 15.30 -14.84 -9.72
CA SER A 78 15.55 -16.28 -9.69
C SER A 78 16.36 -16.63 -8.43
N ILE A 79 15.99 -17.72 -7.75
CA ILE A 79 16.73 -18.20 -6.57
C ILE A 79 17.92 -19.08 -6.98
N ASN A 80 17.94 -19.57 -8.23
CA ASN A 80 18.86 -20.61 -8.70
C ASN A 80 19.96 -20.10 -9.65
N ASP A 81 20.20 -18.78 -9.70
CA ASP A 81 21.26 -18.19 -10.54
C ASP A 81 22.62 -18.19 -9.83
#